data_AF-A0A650DWG6-F1
#
_entry.id   AF-A0A650DWG6-F1
#
_cell.length_a   1.000
_cell.length_b   1.000
_cell.length_c   1.000
_cell.angle_alpha   90.00
_cell.angle_beta   90.00
_cell.angle_gamma   90.00
#
_symmetry.space_group_name_H-M   'P 1'
#
loop_
_entity.id
_entity.type
_entity.pdbx_description
1 polymer ?
#
loop_
_entity_poly.entity_id
_entity_poly.type
_entity_poly.pdbx_seq_one_letter_code
_entity_poly.pdbx_strand_id
1 'polypeptide(L)'
;NDPEHAKKLAALADLYVNDAFGTAHRAHASTEGVTKYLKPSVAGFLLQKELDYLVGAVSTPKRPFAAIVGGSKVSSKIGVIESLLEKVDILLLGGGMI
;
A
#
# COMPACT_ATOMS: atom_id res chain seq x y z
N ASN A 1 11.34 -5.31 13.52
CA ASN A 1 12.31 -4.65 12.65
C ASN A 1 13.66 -4.62 13.34
N ASP A 2 14.28 -5.80 13.54
CA ASP A 2 15.53 -5.90 14.29
C ASP A 2 16.71 -5.40 13.43
N PRO A 3 17.48 -4.38 13.88
CA PRO A 3 18.60 -3.85 13.13
C PRO A 3 19.69 -4.86 12.83
N GLU A 4 19.99 -5.78 13.75
CA GLU A 4 21.05 -6.78 13.57
C GLU A 4 20.67 -7.82 12.52
N HIS A 5 19.41 -8.27 12.52
CA HIS A 5 18.89 -9.10 11.44
C HIS A 5 18.89 -8.38 10.08
N ALA A 6 18.51 -7.10 10.03
CA ALA A 6 18.53 -6.31 8.79
C ALA A 6 19.94 -6.14 8.21
N LYS A 7 20.98 -5.93 9.05
CA LYS A 7 22.39 -5.91 8.61
C LYS A 7 22.83 -7.26 8.03
N LYS A 8 22.45 -8.36 8.67
CA LYS A 8 22.77 -9.72 8.17
C LYS A 8 22.13 -9.98 6.80
N LEU A 9 20.90 -9.54 6.59
CA LEU A 9 20.25 -9.62 5.28
C LEU A 9 20.95 -8.75 4.24
N ALA A 10 21.28 -7.51 4.61
CA ALA A 10 21.97 -6.58 3.72
C ALA A 10 23.35 -7.06 3.29
N ALA A 11 24.08 -7.76 4.16
CA ALA A 11 25.41 -8.29 3.84
C ALA A 11 25.43 -9.33 2.69
N LEU A 12 24.26 -9.80 2.23
CA LEU A 12 24.13 -10.81 1.17
C LEU A 12 23.91 -10.22 -0.24
N ALA A 13 23.81 -8.89 -0.38
CA ALA A 13 23.50 -8.25 -1.64
C ALA A 13 24.18 -6.88 -1.77
N ASP A 14 24.26 -6.36 -2.99
CA ASP A 14 24.78 -5.01 -3.26
C ASP A 14 23.67 -3.96 -3.34
N LEU A 15 22.45 -4.37 -3.70
CA LEU A 15 21.30 -3.51 -3.93
C LEU A 15 20.01 -4.17 -3.46
N TYR A 16 18.98 -3.36 -3.27
CA TYR A 16 17.66 -3.81 -2.82
C TYR A 16 16.56 -3.40 -3.78
N VAL A 17 15.65 -4.35 -4.05
CA VAL A 17 14.44 -4.12 -4.83
C VAL A 17 13.24 -4.57 -3.99
N ASN A 18 12.35 -3.64 -3.65
CA ASN A 18 11.07 -3.99 -3.02
C ASN A 18 10.02 -4.19 -4.10
N ASP A 19 9.63 -5.44 -4.33
CA ASP A 19 8.56 -5.80 -5.27
C ASP A 19 7.31 -6.36 -4.56
N ALA A 20 7.16 -6.09 -3.26
CA ALA A 20 6.14 -6.68 -2.40
C ALA A 20 5.20 -5.62 -1.79
N PHE A 21 4.34 -5.01 -2.62
CA PHE A 21 3.39 -3.97 -2.19
C PHE A 21 2.54 -4.39 -0.98
N GLY A 22 2.04 -5.62 -0.96
CA GLY A 22 1.19 -6.14 0.12
C GLY A 22 1.85 -6.13 1.51
N THR A 23 3.17 -6.08 1.61
CA THR A 23 3.92 -6.00 2.87
C THR A 23 4.48 -4.61 3.16
N ALA A 24 4.40 -3.68 2.19
CA ALA A 24 5.01 -2.35 2.27
C ALA A 24 4.44 -1.48 3.39
N HIS A 25 3.22 -1.75 3.85
CA HIS A 25 2.57 -1.06 4.97
C HIS A 25 3.18 -1.40 6.34
N ARG A 26 4.15 -2.33 6.42
CA ARG A 26 4.79 -2.74 7.68
C ARG A 26 6.30 -2.55 7.63
N ALA A 27 6.84 -1.95 8.68
CA ALA A 27 8.28 -1.83 8.88
C ALA A 27 8.86 -3.16 9.40
N HIS A 28 9.31 -4.03 8.49
CA HIS A 28 10.04 -5.25 8.80
C HIS A 28 11.49 -5.16 8.33
N ALA A 29 12.34 -6.06 8.85
CA ALA A 29 13.75 -6.09 8.52
C ALA A 29 13.99 -6.27 7.01
N SER A 30 13.19 -7.09 6.34
CA SER A 30 13.29 -7.37 4.89
C SER A 30 12.56 -6.37 3.99
N THR A 31 11.76 -5.45 4.54
CA THR A 31 10.97 -4.47 3.75
C THR A 31 11.48 -3.04 3.92
N GLU A 32 11.73 -2.62 5.15
CA GLU A 32 12.19 -1.28 5.49
C GLU A 32 13.62 -1.30 6.05
N GLY A 33 13.92 -2.23 6.96
CA GLY A 33 15.19 -2.22 7.70
C GLY A 33 16.41 -2.39 6.79
N VAL A 34 16.34 -3.30 5.81
CA VAL A 34 17.41 -3.58 4.86
C VAL A 34 17.78 -2.37 4.00
N THR A 35 16.83 -1.46 3.74
CA THR A 35 17.02 -0.25 2.90
C THR A 35 17.93 0.80 3.52
N LYS A 36 18.19 0.67 4.83
CA LYS A 36 19.13 1.53 5.58
C LYS A 36 20.58 1.19 5.27
N TYR A 37 20.84 -0.03 4.84
CA TYR A 37 22.18 -0.58 4.63
C TYR A 37 22.50 -0.81 3.15
N LEU A 38 21.49 -1.10 2.32
CA LEU A 38 21.65 -1.31 0.87
C LEU A 38 21.36 -0.05 0.07
N LYS A 39 22.28 0.30 -0.84
CA LYS A 39 22.13 1.39 -1.81
C LYS A 39 22.63 0.94 -3.19
N PRO A 40 21.83 1.09 -4.26
CA PRO A 40 20.49 1.68 -4.30
C PRO A 40 19.41 0.76 -3.68
N SER A 41 18.34 1.38 -3.20
CA SER A 41 17.10 0.72 -2.77
C SER A 41 15.97 1.24 -3.65
N VAL A 42 15.33 0.37 -4.43
CA VAL A 42 14.35 0.76 -5.45
C VAL A 42 13.04 -0.02 -5.33
N ALA A 43 11.99 0.51 -5.94
CA ALA A 43 10.76 -0.23 -6.19
C ALA A 43 10.95 -1.20 -7.36
N GLY A 44 10.42 -2.41 -7.24
CA GLY A 44 10.26 -3.33 -8.36
C GLY A 44 9.04 -2.99 -9.23
N PHE A 45 8.87 -3.72 -10.32
CA PHE A 45 7.82 -3.42 -11.30
C PHE A 45 6.40 -3.72 -10.81
N LEU A 46 6.20 -4.74 -9.97
CA LEU A 46 4.90 -5.03 -9.37
C LEU A 46 4.53 -3.96 -8.36
N LEU A 47 5.49 -3.54 -7.52
CA LEU A 47 5.25 -2.43 -6.59
C LEU A 47 4.95 -1.13 -7.33
N GLN A 48 5.70 -0.81 -8.38
CA GLN A 48 5.46 0.36 -9.23
C GLN A 48 4.07 0.31 -9.86
N LYS A 49 3.69 -0.83 -10.45
CA LYS A 49 2.37 -1.02 -11.08
C LYS A 49 1.21 -0.82 -10.10
N GLU A 50 1.35 -1.33 -8.87
CA GLU A 50 0.34 -1.12 -7.82
C GLU A 50 0.24 0.36 -7.43
N LEU A 51 1.38 1.05 -7.29
CA LEU A 51 1.38 2.50 -7.02
C LEU A 51 0.69 3.29 -8.13
N ASP A 52 1.05 3.03 -9.39
CA ASP A 52 0.50 3.73 -10.54
C ASP A 52 -1.02 3.56 -10.63
N TYR A 53 -1.50 2.34 -10.37
CA TYR A 53 -2.93 2.05 -10.37
C TYR A 53 -3.65 2.76 -9.23
N LEU A 54 -3.15 2.64 -7.98
CA LEU A 54 -3.81 3.23 -6.81
C LEU A 54 -3.79 4.75 -6.82
N VAL A 55 -2.64 5.35 -7.13
CA VAL A 55 -2.50 6.81 -7.21
C VAL A 55 -3.32 7.36 -8.37
N GLY A 56 -3.27 6.72 -9.54
CA GLY A 56 -4.07 7.12 -10.69
C GLY A 56 -5.57 7.05 -10.42
N ALA A 57 -6.03 5.95 -9.81
CA ALA A 57 -7.44 5.73 -9.53
C ALA A 57 -8.00 6.66 -8.44
N VAL A 58 -7.18 7.07 -7.46
CA VAL A 58 -7.68 7.78 -6.27
C VAL A 58 -7.34 9.28 -6.29
N SER A 59 -6.16 9.68 -6.78
CA SER A 59 -5.73 11.09 -6.70
C SER A 59 -6.32 11.96 -7.81
N THR A 60 -6.49 11.40 -9.01
CA THR A 60 -7.07 12.10 -10.17
C THR A 60 -8.00 11.17 -10.94
N PRO A 61 -9.09 10.69 -10.31
CA PRO A 61 -9.99 9.75 -10.96
C PRO A 61 -10.66 10.36 -12.19
N LYS A 62 -10.83 9.55 -13.23
CA LYS A 62 -11.75 9.91 -14.32
C LYS A 62 -13.18 9.90 -13.78
N ARG A 63 -13.92 10.98 -14.03
CA ARG A 63 -15.29 11.15 -13.56
C ARG A 63 -16.32 10.69 -14.59
N PRO A 64 -17.47 10.12 -14.17
CA PRO A 64 -17.87 9.90 -12.78
C PRO A 64 -17.06 8.77 -12.11
N PHE A 65 -16.60 9.02 -10.89
CA PHE A 65 -15.84 8.08 -10.07
C PHE A 65 -16.75 7.42 -9.05
N ALA A 66 -16.97 6.11 -9.22
CA ALA A 66 -17.75 5.30 -8.29
C ALA A 66 -16.83 4.40 -7.46
N ALA A 67 -17.09 4.30 -6.16
CA ALA A 67 -16.47 3.31 -5.28
C ALA A 67 -17.52 2.36 -4.72
N ILE A 68 -17.19 1.06 -4.70
CA ILE A 68 -17.97 0.02 -4.05
C ILE A 68 -17.19 -0.43 -2.82
N VAL A 69 -17.78 -0.24 -1.64
CA VAL A 69 -17.20 -0.72 -0.39
C VAL A 69 -18.13 -1.81 0.15
N GLY A 70 -17.55 -2.96 0.46
CA GLY A 70 -18.26 -4.11 1.05
C GLY A 70 -17.66 -4.52 2.39
N GLY A 71 -18.48 -5.03 3.31
CA GLY A 71 -18.02 -5.52 4.61
C GLY A 71 -19.14 -6.01 5.52
N SER A 72 -18.76 -6.62 6.65
CA SER A 72 -19.71 -7.10 7.67
C SER A 72 -20.02 -6.06 8.76
N LYS A 73 -19.19 -5.01 8.90
CA LYS A 73 -19.33 -3.95 9.92
C LYS A 73 -18.78 -2.61 9.42
N VAL A 74 -19.57 -1.54 9.52
CA VAL A 74 -19.16 -0.17 9.16
C VAL A 74 -17.90 0.27 9.91
N SER A 75 -17.82 -0.02 11.21
CA SER A 75 -16.73 0.40 12.08
C SER A 75 -15.34 -0.08 11.62
N SER A 76 -15.27 -1.23 10.93
CA SER A 76 -14.01 -1.76 10.39
C SER A 76 -13.53 -1.08 9.11
N LYS A 77 -14.39 -0.26 8.49
CA LYS A 77 -14.15 0.37 7.18
C LYS A 77 -14.38 1.88 7.18
N ILE A 78 -14.68 2.47 8.34
CA ILE A 78 -15.01 3.90 8.44
C ILE A 78 -13.91 4.80 7.85
N GLY A 79 -12.63 4.54 8.16
CA GLY A 79 -11.53 5.34 7.62
C GLY A 79 -11.36 5.22 6.09
N VAL A 80 -11.74 4.07 5.52
CA VAL A 80 -11.75 3.90 4.04
C VAL A 80 -12.89 4.72 3.45
N ILE A 81 -14.07 4.70 4.08
CA ILE A 81 -15.23 5.48 3.64
C ILE A 81 -14.92 6.98 3.71
N GLU A 82 -14.41 7.46 4.84
CA GLU A 82 -14.02 8.86 5.04
C GLU A 82 -13.02 9.33 3.98
N SER A 83 -11.98 8.54 3.71
CA SER A 83 -10.99 8.87 2.67
C SER A 83 -11.57 8.90 1.25
N LEU A 84 -12.64 8.15 0.98
CA LEU A 84 -13.26 8.07 -0.35
C LEU A 84 -14.35 9.12 -0.56
N LEU A 85 -15.06 9.54 0.50
CA LEU A 85 -16.14 10.53 0.44
C LEU A 85 -15.69 11.86 -0.17
N GLU A 86 -14.42 12.24 0.00
CA GLU A 86 -13.86 13.46 -0.57
C GLU A 86 -13.56 13.35 -2.09
N LYS A 87 -13.60 12.14 -2.66
CA LYS A 87 -13.06 11.83 -3.99
C LYS A 87 -14.12 11.32 -4.96
N VAL A 88 -15.04 10.48 -4.48
CA VAL A 88 -16.04 9.77 -5.30
C VAL A 88 -17.24 10.65 -5.63
N ASP A 89 -17.81 10.45 -6.82
CA ASP A 89 -19.13 10.99 -7.20
C ASP A 89 -20.26 10.06 -6.70
N ILE A 90 -19.97 8.75 -6.60
CA ILE A 90 -20.93 7.72 -6.22
C ILE A 90 -20.26 6.77 -5.22
N LEU A 91 -20.88 6.56 -4.07
CA LEU A 91 -20.47 5.57 -3.08
C LEU A 91 -21.54 4.49 -2.93
N LEU A 92 -21.19 3.25 -3.23
CA LEU A 92 -22.06 2.09 -3.09
C LEU A 92 -21.59 1.26 -1.90
N LEU A 93 -22.48 1.04 -0.92
CA LEU A 93 -22.21 0.21 0.26
C LEU A 93 -22.94 -1.12 0.13
N GLY A 94 -22.26 -2.22 0.47
CA GLY A 94 -22.84 -3.57 0.42
C GLY A 94 -22.48 -4.44 1.62
N GLY A 95 -23.35 -5.39 1.96
CA GLY A 95 -23.17 -6.32 3.07
C GLY A 95 -23.80 -5.82 4.37
N GLY A 96 -23.21 -6.15 5.53
CA GLY A 96 -23.63 -5.70 6.86
C GLY A 96 -23.19 -4.27 7.19
N MET A 97 -23.09 -3.42 6.16
CA MET A 97 -22.63 -2.04 6.28
C MET A 97 -23.81 -1.09 6.52
N ILE A 98 -24.53 -1.38 7.61
CA ILE A 98 -25.65 -0.64 8.19
C ILE A 98 -25.35 -0.34 9.66
#